data_AF-A0A558DGK6-F1
#
_entry.id   AF-A0A558DGK6-F1
#
_cell.length_a   1.000
_cell.length_b   1.000
_cell.length_c   1.000
_cell.angle_alpha   90.00
_cell.angle_beta   90.00
_cell.angle_gamma   90.00
#
_symmetry.space_group_name_H-M   'P 1'
#
loop_
_entity.id
_entity.type
_entity.pdbx_description
1 polymer ?
#
loop_
_entity_poly.entity_id
_entity_poly.type
_entity_poly.pdbx_seq_one_letter_code
_entity_poly.pdbx_strand_id
1 'polypeptide(L)'
;MEQVRRQVDRLCWTGITLGLAFTMTNVQHFAAAGAAVWSLPWLAAWLLDPTVSLVLVAILRAEQLTARYRIRTGPWVRRAKWFTLGATYVMNTWASFAAGSWSGIVLHSVPPLLVFTAAEAVTDLRDKLAEAAAAAFTETTEEQPAVEAAKPRPRVARGRRLFSDFLADARKAWAPGIEVTPAWVREVTGCSRGLSSRLAAALAAEIAESGGRP
;
A
#
# COMPACT_ATOMS: atom_id res chain seq x y z
N MET A 1 -16.84 -1.95 6.35
CA MET A 1 -15.99 -1.23 5.36
C MET A 1 -15.33 -2.16 4.34
N GLU A 2 -14.65 -3.25 4.74
CA GLU A 2 -13.90 -4.10 3.79
C GLU A 2 -14.75 -4.82 2.72
N GLN A 3 -15.98 -5.22 3.04
CA GLN A 3 -16.89 -5.82 2.05
C GLN A 3 -17.40 -4.81 1.02
N VAL A 4 -17.79 -3.61 1.47
CA VAL A 4 -18.21 -2.50 0.60
C VAL A 4 -17.07 -2.10 -0.35
N ARG A 5 -15.84 -2.01 0.17
CA ARG A 5 -14.63 -1.74 -0.61
C ARG A 5 -14.43 -2.77 -1.74
N ARG A 6 -14.50 -4.06 -1.40
CA ARG A 6 -14.37 -5.16 -2.38
C ARG A 6 -15.51 -5.16 -3.41
N GLN A 7 -16.72 -4.80 -3.02
CA GLN A 7 -17.86 -4.73 -3.93
C GLN A 7 -17.72 -3.58 -4.93
N VAL A 8 -17.33 -2.39 -4.47
CA VAL A 8 -17.10 -1.22 -5.33
C VAL A 8 -15.95 -1.49 -6.31
N ASP A 9 -14.84 -2.07 -5.84
CA ASP A 9 -13.71 -2.44 -6.68
C ASP A 9 -14.13 -3.45 -7.77
N ARG A 10 -14.89 -4.49 -7.40
CA ARG A 10 -15.43 -5.48 -8.37
C ARG A 10 -16.33 -4.84 -9.42
N LEU A 11 -17.26 -3.97 -9.02
CA LEU A 11 -18.15 -3.29 -9.96
C LEU A 11 -17.36 -2.41 -10.92
N CYS A 12 -16.36 -1.70 -10.42
CA CYS A 12 -15.55 -0.82 -11.25
C CYS A 12 -14.68 -1.61 -12.24
N TRP A 13 -14.03 -2.68 -11.79
CA TRP A 13 -13.30 -3.60 -12.68
C TRP A 13 -14.21 -4.23 -13.72
N THR A 14 -15.42 -4.64 -13.33
CA THR A 14 -16.40 -5.19 -14.27
C THR A 14 -16.77 -4.16 -15.35
N GLY A 15 -17.04 -2.91 -14.96
CA GLY A 15 -17.33 -1.84 -15.91
C GLY A 15 -16.16 -1.56 -16.86
N ILE A 16 -14.93 -1.52 -16.35
CA ILE A 16 -13.71 -1.34 -17.16
C ILE A 16 -13.57 -2.49 -18.16
N THR A 17 -13.68 -3.75 -17.70
CA THR A 17 -13.55 -4.93 -18.57
C THR A 17 -14.62 -4.96 -19.65
N LEU A 18 -15.88 -4.65 -19.31
CA LEU A 18 -16.97 -4.61 -20.28
C LEU A 18 -16.79 -3.48 -21.29
N GLY A 19 -16.39 -2.30 -20.85
CA GLY A 19 -16.10 -1.16 -21.74
C GLY A 19 -14.95 -1.47 -22.70
N LEU A 20 -13.88 -2.09 -22.19
CA LEU A 20 -12.74 -2.54 -23.00
C LEU A 20 -13.12 -3.63 -24.01
N ALA A 21 -13.94 -4.61 -23.61
CA ALA A 21 -14.41 -5.63 -24.54
C ALA A 21 -15.25 -5.02 -25.68
N PHE A 22 -16.05 -4.02 -25.37
CA PHE A 22 -16.83 -3.29 -26.36
C PHE A 22 -15.93 -2.52 -27.35
N THR A 23 -14.98 -1.70 -26.85
CA THR A 23 -14.05 -0.95 -27.72
C THR A 23 -13.21 -1.89 -28.56
N MET A 24 -12.71 -2.98 -27.96
CA MET A 24 -11.94 -4.01 -28.63
C MET A 24 -12.70 -4.67 -29.78
N THR A 25 -13.99 -4.97 -29.61
CA THR A 25 -14.83 -5.57 -30.66
C THR A 25 -15.01 -4.62 -31.84
N ASN A 26 -15.22 -3.33 -31.57
CA ASN A 26 -15.40 -2.34 -32.62
C ASN A 26 -14.10 -2.05 -33.39
N VAL A 27 -12.97 -1.92 -32.68
CA VAL A 27 -11.65 -1.80 -33.30
C VAL A 27 -11.30 -3.06 -34.09
N GLN A 28 -11.62 -4.24 -33.57
CA GLN A 28 -11.39 -5.49 -34.28
C GLN A 28 -12.16 -5.53 -35.60
N HIS A 29 -13.44 -5.17 -35.58
CA HIS A 29 -14.27 -5.17 -36.79
C HIS A 29 -13.71 -4.22 -37.84
N PHE A 30 -13.27 -3.03 -37.42
CA PHE A 30 -12.64 -2.05 -38.29
C PHE A 30 -11.27 -2.52 -38.83
N ALA A 31 -10.38 -2.97 -37.94
CA ALA A 31 -9.01 -3.34 -38.29
C ALA A 31 -8.91 -4.66 -39.05
N ALA A 32 -9.86 -5.58 -38.86
CA ALA A 32 -9.92 -6.81 -39.64
C ALA A 32 -10.24 -6.52 -41.11
N ALA A 33 -10.98 -5.45 -41.43
CA ALA A 33 -11.21 -4.95 -42.80
C ALA A 33 -11.57 -6.05 -43.83
N GLY A 34 -12.37 -7.04 -43.43
CA GLY A 34 -12.77 -8.17 -44.28
C GLY A 34 -11.80 -9.37 -44.30
N ALA A 35 -10.79 -9.39 -43.44
CA ALA A 35 -9.89 -10.53 -43.27
C ALA A 35 -10.67 -11.81 -42.90
N ALA A 36 -10.21 -12.94 -43.44
CA ALA A 36 -10.80 -14.24 -43.15
C ALA A 36 -10.76 -14.53 -41.64
N VAL A 37 -11.84 -15.08 -41.10
CA VAL A 37 -11.91 -15.49 -39.70
C VAL A 37 -10.77 -16.50 -39.43
N TRP A 38 -10.08 -16.34 -38.29
CA TRP A 38 -8.89 -17.12 -37.90
C TRP A 38 -7.59 -16.85 -38.67
N SER A 39 -7.58 -15.89 -39.60
CA SER A 39 -6.33 -15.44 -40.21
C SER A 39 -5.47 -14.63 -39.23
N LEU A 40 -4.15 -14.57 -39.48
CA LEU A 40 -3.23 -13.76 -38.67
C LEU A 40 -3.66 -12.29 -38.56
N PRO A 41 -4.10 -11.60 -39.63
CA PRO A 41 -4.62 -10.23 -39.52
C PRO A 41 -5.88 -10.13 -38.67
N TRP A 42 -6.80 -11.09 -38.77
CA TRP A 42 -8.02 -11.13 -37.95
C TRP A 42 -7.71 -11.28 -36.45
N LEU A 43 -6.72 -12.11 -36.11
CA LEU A 43 -6.22 -12.26 -34.75
C LEU A 43 -5.45 -11.01 -34.28
N ALA A 44 -4.59 -10.44 -35.12
CA ALA A 44 -3.83 -9.23 -34.77
C ALA A 44 -4.73 -8.01 -34.49
N ALA A 45 -5.86 -7.90 -35.21
CA ALA A 45 -6.86 -6.86 -34.99
C ALA A 45 -7.42 -6.86 -33.56
N TRP A 46 -7.51 -8.02 -32.90
CA TRP A 46 -7.92 -8.12 -31.50
C TRP A 46 -6.89 -7.50 -30.53
N LEU A 47 -5.60 -7.42 -30.88
CA LEU A 47 -4.56 -6.90 -29.98
C LEU A 47 -4.37 -5.38 -30.01
N LEU A 48 -4.86 -4.69 -31.05
CA LEU A 48 -4.64 -3.25 -31.21
C LEU A 48 -5.19 -2.43 -30.03
N ASP A 49 -6.46 -2.62 -29.71
CA ASP A 49 -7.14 -1.84 -28.66
C ASP A 49 -6.66 -2.19 -27.23
N PRO A 50 -6.48 -3.47 -26.85
CA PRO A 50 -5.92 -3.83 -25.55
C PRO A 50 -4.52 -3.27 -25.32
N THR A 51 -3.68 -3.20 -26.36
CA THR A 51 -2.31 -2.67 -26.22
C THR A 51 -2.33 -1.20 -25.82
N VAL A 52 -3.15 -0.37 -26.47
CA VAL A 52 -3.27 1.06 -26.14
C VAL A 52 -3.83 1.24 -24.73
N SER A 53 -4.82 0.43 -24.36
CA SER A 53 -5.45 0.47 -23.04
C SER A 53 -4.51 0.03 -21.92
N LEU A 54 -3.70 -1.00 -22.14
CA LEU A 54 -2.67 -1.45 -21.20
C LEU A 54 -1.59 -0.38 -21.00
N VAL A 55 -1.17 0.29 -22.07
CA VAL A 55 -0.22 1.42 -21.97
C VAL A 55 -0.83 2.55 -21.15
N LEU A 56 -2.09 2.91 -21.38
CA LEU A 56 -2.79 3.91 -20.59
C LEU A 56 -2.86 3.51 -19.10
N VAL A 57 -3.31 2.29 -18.79
CA VAL A 57 -3.37 1.77 -17.42
C VAL A 57 -1.98 1.76 -16.77
N ALA A 58 -0.93 1.42 -17.52
CA ALA A 58 0.45 1.45 -17.03
C ALA A 58 0.92 2.88 -16.71
N ILE A 59 0.59 3.86 -17.57
CA ILE A 59 0.87 5.28 -17.33
C ILE A 59 0.14 5.77 -16.08
N LEU A 60 -1.17 5.46 -15.96
CA LEU A 60 -1.96 5.81 -14.77
C LEU A 60 -1.36 5.20 -13.51
N ARG A 61 -0.98 3.92 -13.55
CA ARG A 61 -0.34 3.23 -12.43
C ARG A 61 1.03 3.81 -12.09
N ALA A 62 1.82 4.21 -13.08
CA ALA A 62 3.11 4.84 -12.87
C ALA A 62 2.95 6.20 -12.17
N GLU A 63 1.95 7.01 -12.56
CA GLU A 63 1.66 8.26 -11.84
C GLU A 63 1.33 8.02 -10.37
N GLN A 64 0.46 7.04 -10.07
CA GLN A 64 0.11 6.74 -8.67
C GLN A 64 1.32 6.27 -7.86
N LEU A 65 2.18 5.43 -8.46
CA LEU A 65 3.42 5.02 -7.80
C LEU A 65 4.31 6.24 -7.50
N THR A 66 4.42 7.17 -8.44
CA THR A 66 5.29 8.34 -8.30
C THR A 66 4.70 9.41 -7.36
N ALA A 67 3.37 9.53 -7.30
CA ALA A 67 2.63 10.40 -6.39
C ALA A 67 2.87 10.02 -4.92
N ARG A 68 2.97 8.72 -4.62
CA ARG A 68 3.34 8.21 -3.29
C ARG A 68 4.73 8.66 -2.83
N TYR A 69 5.64 8.92 -3.77
CA TYR A 69 6.98 9.46 -3.50
C TYR A 69 7.05 11.00 -3.61
N ARG A 70 5.91 11.70 -3.73
CA ARG A 70 5.78 13.16 -3.88
C ARG A 70 6.54 13.79 -5.05
N ILE A 71 6.87 13.02 -6.09
CA ILE A 71 7.53 13.57 -7.28
C ILE A 71 6.45 14.10 -8.22
N ARG A 72 6.50 15.39 -8.54
CA ARG A 72 5.56 16.01 -9.49
C ARG A 72 5.78 15.43 -10.89
N THR A 73 4.74 14.84 -11.46
CA THR A 73 4.76 14.38 -12.85
C THR A 73 4.72 15.57 -13.81
N GLY A 74 5.56 15.53 -14.84
CA GLY A 74 5.66 16.61 -15.82
C GLY A 74 4.47 16.67 -16.79
N PRO A 75 4.33 17.75 -17.57
CA PRO A 75 3.24 17.93 -18.54
C PRO A 75 3.17 16.85 -19.62
N TRP A 76 4.25 16.12 -19.86
CA TRP A 76 4.31 15.00 -20.80
C TRP A 76 3.38 13.85 -20.45
N VAL A 77 3.14 13.59 -19.17
CA VAL A 77 2.23 12.50 -18.77
C VAL A 77 0.79 12.83 -19.12
N ARG A 78 0.38 14.08 -18.86
CA ARG A 78 -0.91 14.61 -19.31
C ARG A 78 -1.06 14.52 -20.83
N ARG A 79 -0.02 14.85 -21.60
CA ARG A 79 -0.05 14.74 -23.07
C ARG A 79 -0.22 13.28 -23.51
N ALA A 80 0.48 12.33 -22.88
CA ALA A 80 0.37 10.91 -23.19
C ALA A 80 -1.05 10.35 -22.91
N LYS A 81 -1.70 10.79 -21.82
CA LYS A 81 -3.09 10.43 -21.53
C LYS A 81 -4.06 10.94 -22.59
N TRP A 82 -3.97 12.22 -22.94
CA TRP A 82 -4.84 12.79 -23.97
C TRP A 82 -4.58 12.18 -25.35
N PHE A 83 -3.33 11.84 -25.66
CA PHE A 83 -2.99 11.17 -26.91
C PHE A 83 -3.59 9.76 -26.99
N THR A 84 -3.43 8.95 -25.93
CA THR A 84 -3.97 7.58 -25.87
C THR A 84 -5.50 7.57 -25.86
N LEU A 85 -6.13 8.48 -25.11
CA LEU A 85 -7.57 8.68 -25.15
C LEU A 85 -8.06 9.10 -26.54
N GLY A 86 -7.37 10.07 -27.16
CA GLY A 86 -7.69 10.55 -28.51
C GLY A 86 -7.58 9.46 -29.56
N ALA A 87 -6.52 8.65 -29.51
CA ALA A 87 -6.35 7.51 -30.40
C ALA A 87 -7.51 6.51 -30.26
N THR A 88 -7.88 6.16 -29.02
CA THR A 88 -9.00 5.24 -28.74
C THR A 88 -10.33 5.82 -29.23
N TYR A 89 -10.58 7.10 -28.96
CA TYR A 89 -11.77 7.81 -29.42
C TYR A 89 -11.90 7.80 -30.95
N VAL A 90 -10.81 8.12 -31.65
CA VAL A 90 -10.79 8.13 -33.12
C VAL A 90 -11.08 6.74 -33.65
N MET A 91 -10.38 5.72 -33.16
CA MET A 91 -10.61 4.34 -33.62
C MET A 91 -12.06 3.89 -33.40
N ASN A 92 -12.66 4.26 -32.26
CA ASN A 92 -14.02 3.81 -31.94
C ASN A 92 -15.10 4.58 -32.73
N THR A 93 -14.86 5.85 -33.06
CA THR A 93 -15.87 6.68 -33.73
C THR A 93 -15.67 6.79 -35.24
N TRP A 94 -14.54 6.32 -35.79
CA TRP A 94 -14.16 6.50 -37.20
C TRP A 94 -15.22 6.03 -38.19
N ALA A 95 -15.76 4.82 -37.99
CA ALA A 95 -16.80 4.30 -38.87
C ALA A 95 -18.08 5.16 -38.84
N SER A 96 -18.42 5.72 -37.67
CA SER A 96 -19.58 6.61 -37.54
C SER A 96 -19.33 7.98 -38.17
N PHE A 97 -18.09 8.49 -38.11
CA PHE A 97 -17.68 9.68 -38.85
C PHE A 97 -17.75 9.45 -40.36
N ALA A 98 -17.22 8.33 -40.86
CA ALA A 98 -17.27 7.98 -42.27
C ALA A 98 -18.71 7.82 -42.79
N ALA A 99 -19.62 7.35 -41.92
CA ALA A 99 -21.05 7.23 -42.22
C ALA A 99 -21.86 8.53 -41.99
N GLY A 100 -21.26 9.61 -41.47
CA GLY A 100 -21.96 10.85 -41.13
C GLY A 100 -22.99 10.72 -40.00
N SER A 101 -22.89 9.67 -39.17
CA SER A 101 -23.86 9.35 -38.12
C SER A 101 -23.48 9.97 -36.77
N TRP A 102 -24.14 11.08 -36.42
CA TRP A 102 -23.97 11.72 -35.11
C TRP A 102 -24.35 10.82 -33.94
N SER A 103 -25.42 10.03 -34.08
CA SER A 103 -25.82 9.05 -33.07
C SER A 103 -24.79 7.94 -32.91
N GLY A 104 -24.19 7.48 -34.02
CA GLY A 104 -23.09 6.53 -34.00
C GLY A 104 -21.85 7.07 -33.28
N ILE A 105 -21.48 8.33 -33.51
CA ILE A 105 -20.34 8.97 -32.83
C ILE A 105 -20.59 9.02 -31.32
N VAL A 106 -21.80 9.40 -30.88
CA VAL A 106 -22.14 9.40 -29.45
C VAL A 106 -22.08 7.99 -28.88
N LEU A 107 -22.71 7.02 -29.54
CA LEU A 107 -22.78 5.64 -29.05
C LEU A 107 -21.40 5.00 -28.89
N HIS A 108 -20.48 5.26 -29.83
CA HIS A 108 -19.12 4.72 -29.78
C HIS A 108 -18.13 5.66 -29.07
N SER A 109 -18.51 6.84 -28.59
CA SER A 109 -17.62 7.66 -27.75
C SER A 109 -17.81 7.40 -26.26
N VAL A 110 -19.00 6.95 -25.84
CA VAL A 110 -19.32 6.67 -24.44
C VAL A 110 -18.39 5.61 -23.81
N PRO A 111 -18.13 4.45 -24.44
CA PRO A 111 -17.27 3.41 -23.84
C PRO A 111 -15.83 3.85 -23.55
N PRO A 112 -15.06 4.46 -24.50
CA PRO A 112 -13.68 4.86 -24.21
C PRO A 112 -13.59 5.96 -23.15
N LEU A 113 -14.56 6.89 -23.12
CA LEU A 113 -14.63 7.93 -22.09
C LEU A 113 -14.94 7.32 -20.71
N LEU A 114 -15.86 6.36 -20.63
CA LEU A 114 -16.19 5.65 -19.40
C LEU A 114 -15.00 4.83 -18.88
N VAL A 115 -14.30 4.11 -19.74
CA VAL A 115 -13.12 3.33 -19.35
C VAL A 115 -12.02 4.24 -18.82
N PHE A 116 -11.74 5.35 -19.52
CA PHE A 116 -10.74 6.31 -19.08
C PHE A 116 -11.08 6.94 -17.72
N THR A 117 -12.32 7.42 -17.57
CA THR A 117 -12.78 8.05 -16.32
C THR A 117 -12.85 7.05 -15.17
N ALA A 118 -13.31 5.83 -15.42
CA ALA A 118 -13.31 4.75 -14.43
C ALA A 118 -11.88 4.36 -14.02
N ALA A 119 -10.94 4.26 -14.96
CA ALA A 119 -9.55 3.95 -14.65
C ALA A 119 -8.91 5.02 -13.75
N GLU A 120 -9.13 6.31 -14.05
CA GLU A 120 -8.71 7.44 -13.19
C GLU A 120 -9.36 7.37 -11.80
N ALA A 121 -10.69 7.15 -11.75
CA ALA A 121 -11.44 7.09 -10.50
C ALA A 121 -11.03 5.89 -9.62
N VAL A 122 -10.79 4.71 -10.21
CA VAL A 122 -10.27 3.54 -9.47
C VAL A 122 -8.92 3.85 -8.85
N THR A 123 -8.04 4.53 -9.59
CA THR A 123 -6.73 4.86 -9.04
C THR A 123 -6.80 5.81 -7.85
N ASP A 124 -7.62 6.87 -7.93
CA ASP A 124 -7.85 7.81 -6.83
C ASP A 124 -8.53 7.13 -5.62
N LEU A 125 -9.54 6.30 -5.88
CA LEU A 125 -10.24 5.57 -4.83
C LEU A 125 -9.31 4.60 -4.09
N ARG A 126 -8.47 3.85 -4.80
CA ARG A 126 -7.51 2.91 -4.19
C ARG A 126 -6.50 3.62 -3.31
N ASP A 127 -6.06 4.82 -3.69
CA ASP A 127 -5.13 5.61 -2.90
C ASP A 127 -5.78 6.15 -1.62
N LYS A 128 -7.00 6.71 -1.71
CA LYS A 128 -7.75 7.15 -0.51
C LYS A 128 -8.04 6.01 0.46
N LEU A 129 -8.35 4.82 -0.07
CA LEU A 129 -8.56 3.63 0.75
C LEU A 129 -7.27 3.11 1.37
N ALA A 130 -6.13 3.25 0.70
CA ALA A 130 -4.82 2.90 1.25
C ALA A 130 -4.41 3.88 2.36
N GLU A 131 -4.66 5.17 2.16
CA GLU A 131 -4.41 6.22 3.17
C GLU A 131 -5.31 6.03 4.40
N ALA A 132 -6.62 5.81 4.21
CA ALA A 132 -7.54 5.53 5.30
C ALA A 132 -7.19 4.23 6.05
N ALA A 133 -6.74 3.19 5.34
CA ALA A 133 -6.26 1.97 5.99
C ALA A 133 -4.98 2.24 6.81
N ALA A 134 -4.01 2.98 6.26
CA ALA A 134 -2.80 3.36 6.98
C ALA A 134 -3.09 4.22 8.22
N ALA A 135 -4.03 5.16 8.13
CA ALA A 135 -4.51 5.94 9.25
C ALA A 135 -5.18 5.05 10.32
N ALA A 136 -6.08 4.15 9.93
CA ALA A 136 -6.74 3.23 10.86
C ALA A 136 -5.77 2.25 11.54
N PHE A 137 -4.70 1.80 10.86
CA PHE A 137 -3.62 1.00 11.46
C PHE A 137 -2.76 1.81 12.44
N THR A 138 -2.58 3.11 12.19
CA THR A 138 -1.86 4.02 13.10
C THR A 138 -2.71 4.31 14.34
N GLU A 139 -4.00 4.58 14.16
CA GLU A 139 -4.97 4.79 15.25
C GLU A 139 -5.14 3.53 16.10
N THR A 140 -5.21 2.33 15.53
CA THR A 140 -5.26 1.08 16.34
C THR A 140 -3.94 0.73 17.03
N THR A 141 -2.81 1.28 16.57
CA THR A 141 -1.53 1.19 17.28
C THR A 141 -1.45 2.21 18.42
N GLU A 142 -2.14 3.34 18.31
CA GLU A 142 -2.26 4.36 19.37
C GLU A 142 -3.39 4.07 20.38
N GLU A 143 -4.48 3.41 19.96
CA GLU A 143 -5.64 3.00 20.74
C GLU A 143 -5.54 1.54 21.24
N GLN A 144 -4.34 1.02 21.52
CA GLN A 144 -4.27 -0.02 22.55
C GLN A 144 -4.56 0.65 23.89
N PRO A 145 -5.71 0.40 24.54
CA PRO A 145 -5.95 0.90 25.87
C PRO A 145 -4.96 0.18 26.77
N ALA A 146 -4.21 0.97 27.53
CA ALA A 146 -3.57 0.51 28.74
C ALA A 146 -4.63 -0.21 29.59
N VAL A 147 -4.61 -1.55 29.57
CA VAL A 147 -5.27 -2.33 30.60
C VAL A 147 -4.46 -2.07 31.88
N GLU A 148 -5.15 -1.42 32.79
CA GLU A 148 -4.67 -0.87 34.05
C GLU A 148 -4.03 -1.92 34.95
N ALA A 149 -2.73 -1.78 35.22
CA ALA A 149 -2.14 -2.13 36.50
C ALA A 149 -0.87 -1.29 36.76
N ALA A 150 -0.90 -0.57 37.88
CA ALA A 150 0.19 0.14 38.56
C ALA A 150 0.51 1.58 38.12
N LYS A 151 -0.08 2.52 38.89
CA LYS A 151 0.34 3.90 39.25
C LYS A 151 1.45 4.55 38.40
N PRO A 152 1.24 5.76 37.84
CA PRO A 152 2.26 6.45 37.07
C PRO A 152 3.40 6.90 37.99
N ARG A 153 4.56 6.23 37.88
CA ARG A 153 5.83 6.79 38.34
C ARG A 153 6.34 7.78 37.29
N PRO A 154 6.94 8.91 37.71
CA PRO A 154 7.34 9.98 36.80
C PRO A 154 8.37 9.45 35.80
N ARG A 155 8.07 9.61 34.50
CA ARG A 155 9.03 9.37 33.42
C ARG A 155 10.08 10.49 33.45
N VAL A 156 11.14 10.26 34.23
CA VAL A 156 12.35 11.06 34.15
C VAL A 156 12.97 10.84 32.77
N ALA A 157 13.31 11.94 32.10
CA ALA A 157 13.95 11.98 30.79
C ALA A 157 15.10 10.96 30.69
N ARG A 158 15.12 10.18 29.61
CA ARG A 158 16.15 9.15 29.34
C ARG A 158 17.51 9.80 29.08
N GLY A 159 18.20 10.17 30.15
CA GLY A 159 19.65 10.23 30.18
C GLY A 159 20.24 8.84 29.95
N ARG A 160 21.45 8.79 29.39
CA ARG A 160 22.20 7.55 29.13
C ARG A 160 22.45 6.83 30.46
N ARG A 161 21.63 5.83 30.79
CA ARG A 161 21.78 5.01 32.01
C ARG A 161 23.14 4.30 31.99
N LEU A 162 23.92 4.48 33.04
CA LEU A 162 25.24 3.86 33.22
C LEU A 162 25.07 2.49 33.89
N PHE A 163 26.12 1.67 33.84
CA PHE A 163 26.14 0.34 34.46
C PHE A 163 25.76 0.38 35.95
N SER A 164 26.20 1.41 36.67
CA SER A 164 25.87 1.65 38.08
C SER A 164 24.38 1.81 38.34
N ASP A 165 23.66 2.43 37.41
CA ASP A 165 22.23 2.69 37.57
C ASP A 165 21.45 1.37 37.47
N PHE A 166 21.83 0.51 36.53
CA PHE A 166 21.25 -0.83 36.41
C PHE A 166 21.59 -1.72 37.62
N LEU A 167 22.80 -1.62 38.16
CA LEU A 167 23.19 -2.37 39.36
C LEU A 167 22.42 -1.90 40.61
N ALA A 168 22.21 -0.60 40.76
CA ALA A 168 21.40 -0.04 41.84
C ALA A 168 19.92 -0.45 41.74
N ASP A 169 19.36 -0.48 40.54
CA ASP A 169 18.00 -0.97 40.28
C ASP A 169 17.88 -2.48 40.62
N ALA A 170 18.87 -3.30 40.22
CA ALA A 170 18.91 -4.72 40.55
C ALA A 170 19.00 -4.96 42.06
N ARG A 171 19.84 -4.20 42.78
CA ARG A 171 19.98 -4.29 44.25
C ARG A 171 18.68 -3.95 44.98
N LYS A 172 17.95 -2.93 44.51
CA LYS A 172 16.65 -2.55 45.08
C LYS A 172 15.56 -3.61 44.88
N ALA A 173 15.65 -4.38 43.80
CA ALA A 173 14.69 -5.44 43.48
C ALA A 173 15.03 -6.78 44.13
N TRP A 174 16.25 -6.93 44.67
CA TRP A 174 16.69 -8.17 45.28
C TRP A 174 16.16 -8.34 46.71
N ALA A 175 15.74 -9.55 47.05
CA ALA A 175 15.32 -9.96 48.39
C ALA A 175 15.97 -11.31 48.75
N PRO A 176 16.19 -11.60 50.05
CA PRO A 176 16.75 -12.88 50.49
C PRO A 176 15.91 -14.06 49.97
N GLY A 177 16.56 -15.01 49.30
CA GLY A 177 15.91 -16.16 48.65
C GLY A 177 15.70 -16.04 47.14
N ILE A 178 15.98 -14.88 46.54
CA ILE A 178 15.97 -14.72 45.08
C ILE A 178 17.32 -15.15 44.50
N GLU A 179 17.29 -16.13 43.59
CA GLU A 179 18.46 -16.55 42.82
C GLU A 179 18.81 -15.49 41.77
N VAL A 180 20.02 -14.93 41.86
CA VAL A 180 20.50 -13.89 40.94
C VAL A 180 20.94 -14.54 39.62
N THR A 181 20.03 -14.54 38.64
CA THR A 181 20.32 -15.03 37.28
C THR A 181 20.33 -13.88 36.26
N PRO A 182 21.02 -14.01 35.11
CA PRO A 182 20.95 -13.01 34.04
C PRO A 182 19.53 -12.79 33.49
N ALA A 183 18.67 -13.80 33.55
CA ALA A 183 17.26 -13.69 33.17
C ALA A 183 16.50 -12.78 34.15
N TRP A 184 16.66 -13.03 35.45
CA TRP A 184 16.07 -12.22 36.51
C TRP A 184 16.55 -10.76 36.45
N VAL A 185 17.86 -10.52 36.28
CA VAL A 185 18.40 -9.16 36.17
C VAL A 185 17.79 -8.40 34.98
N ARG A 186 17.54 -9.06 33.85
CA ARG A 186 16.88 -8.42 32.69
C ARG A 186 15.43 -8.08 32.97
N GLU A 187 14.73 -8.95 33.68
CA GLU A 187 13.35 -8.73 34.07
C GLU A 187 13.22 -7.51 34.99
N VAL A 188 14.10 -7.40 35.99
CA VAL A 188 14.01 -6.30 36.97
C VAL A 188 14.62 -4.97 36.50
N THR A 189 15.60 -4.99 35.58
CA THR A 189 16.32 -3.77 35.14
C THR A 189 16.06 -3.35 33.70
N GLY A 190 15.51 -4.23 32.85
CA GLY A 190 15.33 -3.96 31.42
C GLY A 190 16.63 -3.86 30.62
N CYS A 191 17.76 -4.31 31.15
CA CYS A 191 19.06 -4.21 30.48
C CYS A 191 19.22 -5.18 29.29
N SER A 192 20.20 -4.91 28.42
CA SER A 192 20.49 -5.76 27.27
C SER A 192 21.08 -7.11 27.67
N ARG A 193 20.99 -8.12 26.78
CA ARG A 193 21.51 -9.47 27.02
C ARG A 193 22.98 -9.47 27.46
N GLY A 194 23.84 -8.66 26.82
CA GLY A 194 25.26 -8.57 27.17
C GLY A 194 25.55 -7.87 28.50
N LEU A 195 24.68 -6.95 28.94
CA LEU A 195 24.84 -6.26 30.23
C LEU A 195 24.36 -7.12 31.41
N SER A 196 23.33 -7.93 31.16
CA SER A 196 22.69 -8.75 32.21
C SER A 196 23.59 -9.79 32.85
N SER A 197 24.48 -10.42 32.08
CA SER A 197 25.45 -11.38 32.62
C SER A 197 26.46 -10.69 33.54
N ARG A 198 26.93 -9.50 33.15
CA ARG A 198 27.86 -8.69 33.94
C ARG A 198 27.22 -8.17 35.22
N LEU A 199 25.97 -7.74 35.16
CA LEU A 199 25.20 -7.27 36.31
C LEU A 199 24.87 -8.41 37.28
N ALA A 200 24.49 -9.58 36.77
CA ALA A 200 24.23 -10.77 37.60
C ALA A 200 25.50 -11.21 38.34
N ALA A 201 26.65 -11.26 37.66
CA ALA A 201 27.93 -11.58 38.28
C ALA A 201 28.34 -10.56 39.36
N ALA A 202 28.18 -9.26 39.07
CA ALA A 202 28.50 -8.20 40.03
C ALA A 202 27.61 -8.27 41.29
N LEU A 203 26.29 -8.45 41.12
CA LEU A 203 25.38 -8.53 42.26
C LEU A 203 25.58 -9.82 43.07
N ALA A 204 25.86 -10.95 42.41
CA ALA A 204 26.18 -12.21 43.10
C ALA A 204 27.45 -12.09 43.96
N ALA A 205 28.48 -11.38 43.46
CA ALA A 205 29.69 -11.10 44.23
C ALA A 205 29.40 -10.23 45.46
N GLU A 206 28.60 -9.15 45.32
CA GLU A 206 28.21 -8.30 46.46
C GLU A 206 27.43 -9.07 47.54
N ILE A 207 26.53 -9.96 47.14
CA ILE A 207 25.77 -10.80 48.07
C ILE A 207 26.68 -11.80 48.79
N ALA A 208 27.61 -12.42 48.07
CA ALA A 208 28.59 -13.33 48.66
C ALA A 208 29.51 -12.63 49.67
N GLU A 209 29.95 -11.40 49.39
CA GLU A 209 30.74 -10.58 50.32
C GLU A 209 29.91 -10.12 51.54
N SER A 210 28.62 -9.84 51.35
CA SER A 210 27.73 -9.37 52.43
C SER A 210 27.24 -10.51 53.35
N GLY A 211 27.13 -11.73 52.82
CA GLY A 211 26.80 -12.94 53.58
C GLY A 211 27.99 -13.59 54.29
N GLY A 212 29.21 -13.06 54.10
CA GLY A 212 30.47 -13.62 54.59
C GLY A 212 31.14 -12.86 55.74
N ARG A 213 30.51 -11.85 56.35
CA ARG A 213 31.03 -11.23 57.57
C ARG A 213 30.48 -11.90 58.83
N PRO A 214 31.33 -12.57 59.65
CA PRO A 214 30.97 -12.90 61.02
C PRO A 214 30.78 -11.64 61.89
#